data_AF-A0A7V0W189-F1
#
_entry.id   AF-A0A7V0W189-F1
#
_cell.length_a   1.000
_cell.length_b   1.000
_cell.length_c   1.000
_cell.angle_alpha   90.00
_cell.angle_beta   90.00
_cell.angle_gamma   90.00
#
_symmetry.space_group_name_H-M   'P 1'
#
loop_
_entity.id
_entity.type
_entity.pdbx_description
1 polymer ?
#
loop_
_entity_poly.entity_id
_entity_poly.type
_entity_poly.pdbx_seq_one_letter_code
_entity_poly.pdbx_strand_id
1 'polypeptide(L)'
;DGDTIVIPSMPSTITVSGAVVQPSSLIYIKGKGVKYYITNAGGYAKDADIKSVYVVKANGMVVNAEDANLAPGDVIVVPTKVIVQKITDRWGQFFSVIRFSIGAVVSLYMVKILVERL
;
A
#
# COMPACT_ATOMS: atom_id res chain seq x y z
N ASP A 1 29.66 -20.01 31.92
CA ASP A 1 28.55 -19.90 32.89
C ASP A 1 27.93 -18.52 32.81
N GLY A 2 26.67 -18.41 32.37
CA GLY A 2 26.05 -17.09 32.24
C GLY A 2 24.70 -17.02 31.54
N ASP A 3 23.91 -18.11 31.50
CA ASP A 3 22.61 -18.04 30.84
C ASP A 3 21.59 -17.38 31.77
N THR A 4 21.12 -16.20 31.37
CA THR A 4 20.03 -15.48 32.04
C THR A 4 18.74 -15.74 31.29
N ILE A 5 17.78 -16.39 31.95
CA ILE A 5 16.43 -16.56 31.42
C ILE A 5 15.59 -15.39 31.90
N VAL A 6 15.19 -14.52 30.97
CA VAL A 6 14.28 -13.40 31.24
C VAL A 6 12.86 -13.83 30.87
N ILE A 7 11.95 -13.83 31.84
CA ILE A 7 10.52 -14.01 31.60
C ILE A 7 9.90 -12.62 31.41
N PRO A 8 9.47 -12.26 30.19
CA PRO A 8 8.86 -10.95 29.94
C PRO A 8 7.49 -10.87 30.60
N SER A 9 7.13 -9.67 31.07
CA SER A 9 5.78 -9.38 31.56
C SER A 9 4.75 -9.56 30.44
N MET A 10 3.59 -10.15 30.75
CA MET A 10 2.50 -10.22 29.79
C MET A 10 2.07 -8.81 29.37
N PRO A 11 2.04 -8.51 28.06
CA PRO A 11 1.61 -7.21 27.59
C PRO A 11 0.12 -7.01 27.92
N SER A 12 -0.23 -5.82 28.39
CA SER A 12 -1.62 -5.38 28.63
C SER A 12 -2.13 -4.41 27.56
N THR A 13 -1.38 -4.26 26.48
CA THR A 13 -1.58 -3.24 25.45
C THR A 13 -1.75 -3.85 24.06
N ILE A 14 -2.37 -3.09 23.17
CA ILE A 14 -2.36 -3.30 21.72
C ILE A 14 -1.40 -2.27 21.13
N THR A 15 -0.50 -2.73 20.25
CA THR A 15 0.40 -1.82 19.53
C THR A 15 -0.23 -1.45 18.19
N VAL A 16 -0.21 -0.17 17.81
CA VAL A 16 -0.61 0.29 16.48
C VAL A 16 0.62 0.84 15.77
N SER A 17 0.93 0.30 14.60
CA SER A 17 2.14 0.62 13.83
C SER A 17 1.87 0.80 12.33
N GLY A 18 2.84 1.39 11.64
CA GLY A 18 2.80 1.66 10.20
C GLY A 18 2.20 3.03 9.86
N ALA A 19 1.44 3.11 8.77
CA ALA A 19 0.86 4.31 8.18
C ALA A 19 -0.35 4.84 8.97
N VAL A 20 -0.13 5.17 10.24
CA VAL A 20 -1.06 5.91 11.11
C VAL A 20 -0.45 7.25 11.47
N VAL A 21 -1.26 8.20 11.94
CA VAL A 21 -0.78 9.55 12.27
C VAL A 21 0.27 9.50 13.38
N GLN A 22 0.00 8.72 14.44
CA GLN A 22 0.92 8.56 15.57
C GLN A 22 0.98 7.10 16.03
N PRO A 23 2.01 6.34 15.60
CA PRO A 23 2.25 4.99 16.10
C PRO A 23 2.37 4.99 17.64
N SER A 24 1.63 4.10 18.30
CA SER A 24 1.53 4.10 19.76
C SER A 24 1.06 2.74 20.31
N SER A 25 1.34 2.50 21.59
CA SER A 25 0.80 1.35 22.34
C SER A 25 -0.30 1.83 23.25
N LEU A 26 -1.48 1.21 23.15
CA LEU A 26 -2.70 1.60 23.84
C LEU A 26 -3.17 0.48 24.75
N ILE A 27 -3.73 0.80 25.91
CA ILE A 27 -4.27 -0.20 26.84
C ILE A 27 -5.35 -1.02 26.15
N TYR A 28 -5.27 -2.35 26.26
CA TYR A 28 -6.29 -3.23 25.72
C TYR A 28 -7.60 -3.05 26.49
N ILE A 29 -8.67 -2.75 25.75
CA ILE A 29 -10.04 -2.67 26.24
C ILE A 29 -10.85 -3.78 25.57
N LYS A 30 -11.44 -4.64 26.39
CA LYS A 30 -12.27 -5.76 25.93
C LYS A 30 -13.42 -5.25 25.06
N GLY A 31 -13.61 -5.90 23.91
CA GLY A 31 -14.68 -5.57 22.96
C GLY A 31 -14.40 -4.38 22.04
N LYS A 32 -13.24 -3.72 22.17
CA LYS A 32 -12.80 -2.73 21.18
C LYS A 32 -12.11 -3.43 20.01
N GLY A 33 -12.54 -3.12 18.80
CA GLY A 33 -11.96 -3.64 17.56
C GLY A 33 -10.85 -2.76 16.98
N VAL A 34 -10.24 -3.21 15.88
CA VAL A 34 -9.10 -2.56 15.21
C VAL A 34 -9.32 -1.07 14.95
N LYS A 35 -10.50 -0.71 14.43
CA LYS A 35 -10.85 0.69 14.12
C LYS A 35 -10.74 1.63 15.33
N TYR A 36 -11.09 1.16 16.53
CA TYR A 36 -10.99 1.98 17.74
C TYR A 36 -9.53 2.37 18.00
N TYR A 37 -8.62 1.40 17.94
CA TYR A 37 -7.20 1.65 18.21
C TYR A 37 -6.55 2.51 17.13
N ILE A 38 -6.89 2.31 15.86
CA ILE A 38 -6.40 3.17 14.77
C ILE A 38 -6.88 4.61 14.95
N THR A 39 -8.14 4.84 15.34
CA THR A 39 -8.64 6.19 15.62
C THR A 39 -7.90 6.84 16.79
N ASN A 40 -7.60 6.09 17.85
CA ASN A 40 -6.83 6.60 19.00
C ASN A 40 -5.35 6.86 18.66
N ALA A 41 -4.83 6.21 17.61
CA ALA A 41 -3.53 6.54 17.00
C ALA A 41 -3.59 7.77 16.06
N GLY A 42 -4.66 8.57 16.12
CA GLY A 42 -4.88 9.74 15.27
C GLY A 42 -5.47 9.43 13.89
N GLY A 43 -5.84 8.18 13.62
CA GLY A 43 -6.37 7.74 12.34
C GLY A 43 -5.29 7.30 11.35
N TYR A 44 -5.71 7.07 10.11
CA TYR A 44 -4.83 6.66 9.01
C TYR A 44 -3.97 7.81 8.49
N ALA A 45 -2.73 7.53 8.15
CA ALA A 45 -1.88 8.46 7.39
C ALA A 45 -2.38 8.60 5.94
N LYS A 46 -1.94 9.65 5.23
CA LYS A 46 -2.39 9.96 3.86
C LYS A 46 -2.08 8.86 2.85
N ASP A 47 -0.96 8.19 3.04
CA ASP A 47 -0.43 7.11 2.21
C ASP A 47 -0.83 5.71 2.70
N ALA A 48 -1.69 5.61 3.70
CA ALA A 48 -2.13 4.32 4.25
C ALA A 48 -2.93 3.49 3.24
N ASP A 49 -2.65 2.19 3.18
CA ASP A 49 -3.48 1.20 2.51
C ASP A 49 -4.49 0.58 3.48
N ILE A 50 -5.65 1.23 3.56
CA ILE A 50 -6.75 0.90 4.48
C ILE A 50 -7.32 -0.50 4.22
N LYS A 51 -7.19 -1.03 3.00
CA LYS A 51 -7.75 -2.34 2.64
C LYS A 51 -6.86 -3.51 3.03
N SER A 52 -5.61 -3.23 3.37
CA SER A 52 -4.59 -4.25 3.66
C SER A 52 -4.10 -4.19 5.10
N VAL A 53 -4.93 -3.68 6.01
CA VAL A 53 -4.61 -3.70 7.44
C VAL A 53 -4.67 -5.13 7.96
N TYR A 54 -3.68 -5.51 8.75
CA TYR A 54 -3.60 -6.82 9.38
C TYR A 54 -3.17 -6.70 10.84
N VAL A 55 -3.40 -7.78 11.59
CA VAL A 55 -3.00 -7.90 12.98
C VAL A 55 -2.00 -9.04 13.10
N VAL A 56 -0.86 -8.73 13.69
CA VAL A 56 0.12 -9.72 14.13
C VAL A 56 -0.22 -10.09 15.57
N LYS A 57 -0.57 -11.35 15.78
CA LYS A 57 -0.87 -11.91 17.09
C LYS A 57 0.38 -12.02 17.94
N ALA A 58 0.21 -12.01 19.26
CA ALA A 58 1.34 -12.22 20.19
C ALA A 58 2.10 -13.56 19.95
N ASN A 59 1.44 -14.56 19.36
CA ASN A 59 2.06 -15.83 18.95
C ASN A 59 2.70 -15.81 17.54
N GLY A 60 2.74 -14.65 16.87
CA GLY A 60 3.29 -14.46 15.53
C GLY A 60 2.34 -14.73 14.36
N MET A 61 1.11 -15.21 14.60
CA MET A 61 0.14 -15.41 13.52
C MET A 61 -0.32 -14.08 12.93
N VAL A 62 -0.52 -14.04 11.61
CA VAL A 62 -1.07 -12.88 10.91
C VAL A 62 -2.52 -13.15 10.56
N VAL A 63 -3.40 -12.23 10.96
CA VAL A 63 -4.84 -12.28 10.65
C VAL A 63 -5.28 -10.97 10.00
N ASN A 64 -6.27 -11.04 9.11
CA ASN A 64 -6.86 -9.84 8.54
C ASN A 64 -7.53 -9.00 9.65
N ALA A 65 -7.44 -7.67 9.56
CA ALA A 65 -8.06 -6.77 10.54
C ALA A 65 -9.58 -6.93 10.68
N GLU A 66 -10.27 -7.34 9.62
CA GLU A 66 -11.74 -7.53 9.62
C GLU A 66 -12.16 -8.74 10.48
N ASP A 67 -11.35 -9.81 10.48
CA ASP A 67 -11.60 -11.05 11.20
C ASP A 67 -10.88 -11.12 12.58
N ALA A 68 -10.09 -10.10 12.90
CA ALA A 68 -9.23 -10.11 14.07
C ALA A 68 -10.02 -9.89 15.38
N ASN A 69 -10.11 -10.93 16.21
CA ASN A 69 -10.49 -10.78 17.62
C ASN A 69 -9.26 -10.37 18.45
N LEU A 70 -9.12 -9.09 18.78
CA LEU A 70 -7.92 -8.54 19.43
C LEU A 70 -7.70 -9.08 20.84
N ALA A 71 -6.44 -9.34 21.18
CA ALA A 71 -5.98 -9.74 22.49
C ALA A 71 -4.75 -8.93 22.93
N PRO A 72 -4.48 -8.81 24.25
CA PRO A 72 -3.28 -8.12 24.73
C PRO A 72 -2.00 -8.68 24.11
N GLY A 73 -1.11 -7.79 23.68
CA GLY A 73 0.12 -8.13 22.95
C GLY A 73 -0.01 -8.18 21.44
N ASP A 74 -1.22 -8.10 20.89
CA ASP A 74 -1.41 -7.99 19.44
C ASP A 74 -0.89 -6.65 18.89
N VAL A 75 -0.43 -6.70 17.64
CA VAL A 75 0.07 -5.54 16.90
C VAL A 75 -0.81 -5.32 15.67
N ILE A 76 -1.48 -4.18 15.60
CA ILE A 76 -2.19 -3.71 14.42
C ILE A 76 -1.17 -3.04 13.50
N VAL A 77 -1.07 -3.51 12.27
CA VAL A 77 -0.16 -2.96 11.26
C VAL A 77 -0.95 -2.38 10.11
N VAL A 78 -0.72 -1.09 9.84
CA VAL A 78 -1.29 -0.37 8.71
C VAL A 78 -0.20 -0.19 7.65
N PRO A 79 -0.26 -0.89 6.51
CA PRO A 79 0.74 -0.71 5.45
C PRO A 79 0.54 0.62 4.70
N THR A 80 1.59 1.05 4.00
CA THR A 80 1.53 2.14 3.01
C THR A 80 1.12 1.61 1.65
N LYS A 81 0.40 2.41 0.85
CA LYS A 81 0.07 2.08 -0.55
C LYS A 81 1.34 1.96 -1.38
N VAL A 82 1.56 0.78 -1.97
CA VAL A 82 2.63 0.60 -2.94
C VAL A 82 2.16 1.13 -4.29
N ILE A 83 2.67 2.29 -4.70
CA ILE A 83 2.44 2.83 -6.05
C ILE A 83 3.37 2.06 -6.99
N VAL A 84 2.94 0.88 -7.43
CA VAL A 84 3.62 0.21 -8.54
C VAL A 84 3.37 1.08 -9.78
N GLN A 85 4.40 1.76 -10.27
CA GLN A 85 4.35 2.39 -11.59
C GLN A 85 4.05 1.28 -12.60
N LYS A 86 2.81 1.21 -13.07
CA LYS A 86 2.38 0.22 -14.05
C LYS A 86 3.23 0.45 -15.30
N ILE A 87 3.96 -0.58 -15.76
CA ILE A 87 4.78 -0.57 -16.99
C ILE A 87 3.86 -0.54 -18.25
N THR A 88 2.73 0.15 -18.18
CA THR A 88 1.76 0.28 -19.27
C THR A 88 2.17 1.39 -20.26
N ASP A 89 3.10 2.27 -19.90
CA ASP A 89 3.53 3.39 -20.77
C ASP A 89 4.40 2.96 -21.95
N ARG A 90 4.85 1.69 -22.01
CA ARG A 90 5.66 1.20 -23.11
C ARG A 90 4.88 1.07 -24.43
N TRP A 91 3.57 0.78 -24.36
CA TRP A 91 2.72 0.68 -25.55
C TRP A 91 2.52 2.02 -26.26
N GLY A 92 2.43 3.13 -25.50
CA GLY A 92 2.30 4.48 -26.06
C GLY A 92 3.52 4.93 -26.87
N GLN A 93 4.72 4.51 -26.47
CA GLN A 93 5.95 4.82 -27.20
C GLN A 93 6.04 4.10 -28.56
N PHE A 94 5.61 2.83 -28.62
CA PHE A 94 5.54 2.10 -29.90
C PHE A 94 4.55 2.74 -30.87
N PHE A 95 3.38 3.19 -30.39
CA PHE A 95 2.40 3.88 -31.24
C PHE A 95 2.87 5.26 -31.71
N SER A 96 3.79 5.91 -30.99
CA SER A 96 4.37 7.20 -31.40
C SER A 96 5.16 7.08 -32.71
N VAL A 97 6.07 6.11 -32.79
CA VAL A 97 6.89 5.88 -34.00
C VAL A 97 6.01 5.54 -35.21
N ILE A 98 4.95 4.75 -35.00
CA ILE A 98 3.99 4.37 -36.06
C ILE A 98 3.19 5.58 -36.58
N ARG A 99 2.80 6.52 -35.70
CA ARG A 99 2.07 7.73 -36.13
C ARG A 99 2.95 8.67 -36.97
N PHE A 100 4.22 8.83 -36.61
CA PHE A 100 5.15 9.67 -37.38
C PHE A 100 5.40 9.12 -38.79
N SER A 101 5.56 7.80 -38.93
CA SER A 101 5.77 7.18 -40.23
C SER A 101 4.56 7.28 -41.15
N ILE A 102 3.34 7.10 -40.63
CA ILE A 102 2.11 7.30 -41.43
C ILE A 102 2.00 8.74 -41.94
N GLY A 103 2.27 9.74 -41.08
CA GLY A 103 2.21 11.15 -41.48
C GLY A 103 3.19 11.51 -42.60
N ALA A 104 4.43 10.98 -42.54
CA ALA A 104 5.44 11.20 -43.58
C ALA A 104 5.02 10.61 -44.94
N VAL A 105 4.46 9.40 -44.94
CA VAL A 105 3.98 8.75 -46.17
C VAL A 105 2.82 9.53 -46.79
N VAL A 106 1.84 9.95 -45.98
CA VAL A 106 0.71 10.76 -46.46
C VAL A 106 1.18 12.10 -47.04
N SER A 107 2.13 12.77 -46.38
CA SER A 107 2.69 14.03 -46.87
C SER A 107 3.42 13.86 -48.22
N LEU A 108 4.23 12.80 -48.36
CA LEU A 108 4.89 12.49 -49.64
C LEU A 108 3.87 12.20 -50.75
N TYR A 109 2.79 11.47 -50.43
CA TYR A 109 1.74 11.16 -51.39
C TYR A 109 0.98 12.42 -51.84
N MET A 110 0.70 13.34 -50.91
CA MET A 110 0.08 14.64 -51.22
C MET A 110 0.95 15.48 -52.16
N VAL A 111 2.27 15.53 -51.92
CA VAL A 111 3.20 16.26 -52.79
C VAL A 111 3.23 15.64 -54.18
N LYS A 112 3.28 14.30 -54.28
CA LYS A 112 3.27 13.60 -55.57
C LYS A 112 2.02 13.93 -56.41
N ILE A 113 0.84 13.88 -55.79
CA ILE A 113 -0.44 14.22 -56.46
C ILE A 113 -0.44 15.66 -56.97
N LEU A 114 0.12 16.60 -56.20
CA LEU A 114 0.12 18.02 -56.55
C LEU A 114 1.05 18.32 -57.73
N VAL A 115 2.20 17.62 -57.80
CA VAL A 115 3.15 17.71 -58.94
C VAL A 115 2.56 17.08 -60.20
N GLU A 116 1.88 15.95 -60.13
CA GLU A 116 1.25 15.30 -61.29
C GLU A 116 0.06 16.10 -61.88
N ARG A 117 -0.47 17.09 -61.13
CA ARG A 117 -1.59 17.95 -61.56
C ARG A 117 -1.16 19.31 -62.12
N LEU A 118 0.13 19.65 -62.07
CA LEU A 118 0.72 20.86 -62.66
C LEU A 118 1.26 20.55 -64.07
#